data_AF-A0A1I7T3N2-F1
#
_entry.id   AF-A0A1I7T3N2-F1
#
_cell.length_a   1.000
_cell.length_b   1.000
_cell.length_c   1.000
_cell.angle_alpha   90.00
_cell.angle_beta   90.00
_cell.angle_gamma   90.00
#
_symmetry.space_group_name_H-M   'P 1'
#
loop_
_entity.id
_entity.type
_entity.pdbx_description
1 polymer ?
#
loop_
_entity_poly.entity_id
_entity_poly.type
_entity_poly.pdbx_seq_one_letter_code
_entity_poly.pdbx_strand_id
1 'polypeptide(L)'
;MNALLKHWMTCEGRRVGGLRIHFSEEANFQEEDLFEGLISLKVNTSGYPFRLLANHQNHLLLYVSLETDQLTIGVYYSDEPVMLAKGTRMTREYRILEILQRKKVLEDESEIGENWNKIEIRQLEEELARNGVYYVDGTPYVDDL
;
A
#
# COMPACT_ATOMS: atom_id res chain seq x y z
N MET A 1 3.44 -14.99 5.89
CA MET A 1 3.26 -13.56 6.22
C MET A 1 2.26 -12.86 5.30
N ASN A 2 2.36 -13.01 3.97
CA ASN A 2 1.38 -12.48 3.02
C ASN A 2 -0.09 -12.77 3.38
N ALA A 3 -0.42 -13.98 3.82
CA ALA A 3 -1.76 -14.34 4.30
C ALA A 3 -2.25 -13.48 5.49
N LEU A 4 -1.34 -13.10 6.40
CA LEU A 4 -1.66 -12.21 7.52
C LEU A 4 -1.98 -10.80 7.02
N LEU A 5 -1.17 -10.28 6.10
CA LEU A 5 -1.44 -8.98 5.47
C LEU A 5 -2.78 -9.00 4.74
N LYS A 6 -3.04 -10.02 3.92
CA LYS A 6 -4.33 -10.21 3.23
C LYS A 6 -5.51 -10.24 4.21
N HIS A 7 -5.40 -10.99 5.30
CA HIS A 7 -6.43 -11.01 6.35
C HIS A 7 -6.66 -9.63 6.97
N TRP A 8 -5.58 -8.89 7.24
CA TRP A 8 -5.69 -7.50 7.65
C TRP A 8 -6.18 -6.57 6.56
N MET A 9 -6.15 -6.89 5.28
CA MET A 9 -6.80 -6.02 4.29
C MET A 9 -8.32 -6.20 4.25
N THR A 10 -8.84 -7.31 4.79
CA THR A 10 -10.26 -7.68 4.65
C THR A 10 -11.04 -7.84 5.96
N CYS A 11 -10.38 -7.80 7.13
CA CYS A 11 -11.05 -8.01 8.41
C CYS A 11 -11.85 -6.77 8.89
N GLU A 12 -13.11 -6.95 9.28
CA GLU A 12 -14.01 -5.87 9.78
C GLU A 12 -13.85 -5.57 11.30
N GLY A 13 -13.11 -6.41 12.04
CA GLY A 13 -12.98 -6.30 13.50
C GLY A 13 -11.92 -5.29 13.98
N ARG A 14 -11.96 -4.94 15.29
CA ARG A 14 -10.92 -4.14 15.95
C ARG A 14 -9.54 -4.76 15.74
N ARG A 15 -8.60 -3.96 15.25
CA ARG A 15 -7.25 -4.42 14.89
C ARG A 15 -6.25 -4.08 15.98
N VAL A 16 -5.22 -4.91 16.08
CA VAL A 16 -4.02 -4.63 16.87
C VAL A 16 -3.37 -3.38 16.27
N GLY A 17 -3.02 -2.39 17.09
CA GLY A 17 -2.47 -1.10 16.63
C GLY A 17 -1.12 -1.21 15.90
N GLY A 18 -0.47 -2.36 15.99
CA GLY A 18 0.71 -2.70 15.22
C GLY A 18 1.25 -4.09 15.58
N LEU A 19 2.20 -4.57 14.81
CA LEU A 19 2.88 -5.84 15.02
C LEU A 19 4.35 -5.66 14.64
N ARG A 20 5.23 -6.15 15.50
CA ARG A 20 6.66 -6.24 15.22
C ARG A 20 7.08 -7.68 15.33
N ILE A 21 7.75 -8.18 14.31
CA ILE A 21 8.24 -9.56 14.25
C ILE A 21 9.73 -9.48 14.02
N HIS A 22 10.50 -10.04 14.95
CA HIS A 22 11.94 -10.21 14.79
C HIS A 22 12.21 -11.51 14.02
N PHE A 23 13.16 -11.44 13.12
CA PHE A 23 13.64 -12.58 12.36
C PHE A 23 14.80 -13.25 13.08
N SER A 24 14.87 -14.58 13.00
CA SER A 24 16.10 -15.30 13.32
C SER A 24 17.07 -15.20 12.14
N GLU A 25 18.37 -15.44 12.37
CA GLU A 25 19.38 -15.45 11.31
C GLU A 25 19.09 -16.45 10.17
N GLU A 26 18.25 -17.45 10.43
CA GLU A 26 17.83 -18.49 9.47
C GLU A 26 16.61 -18.09 8.63
N ALA A 27 15.96 -16.97 8.95
CA ALA A 27 14.73 -16.56 8.28
C ALA A 27 15.04 -15.86 6.95
N ASN A 28 14.88 -16.58 5.83
CA ASN A 28 14.97 -16.00 4.50
C ASN A 28 13.63 -15.37 4.10
N PHE A 29 13.49 -14.06 4.29
CA PHE A 29 12.32 -13.28 3.88
C PHE A 29 12.60 -12.54 2.57
N GLN A 30 11.80 -12.82 1.54
CA GLN A 30 11.78 -12.05 0.30
C GLN A 30 10.64 -11.03 0.36
N GLU A 31 10.94 -9.77 0.06
CA GLU A 31 9.94 -8.68 0.06
C GLU A 31 8.82 -8.96 -0.95
N GLU A 32 9.17 -9.52 -2.10
CA GLU A 32 8.25 -9.85 -3.20
C GLU A 32 7.14 -10.80 -2.73
N ASP A 33 7.50 -11.89 -2.05
CA ASP A 33 6.57 -12.88 -1.50
C ASP A 33 5.61 -12.27 -0.47
N LEU A 34 6.05 -11.24 0.27
CA LEU A 34 5.25 -10.59 1.28
C LEU A 34 4.07 -9.84 0.66
N PHE A 35 4.29 -9.17 -0.47
CA PHE A 35 3.32 -8.29 -1.12
C PHE A 35 2.64 -8.92 -2.33
N GLU A 36 2.92 -10.18 -2.64
CA GLU A 36 2.32 -10.88 -3.77
C GLU A 36 0.79 -10.80 -3.77
N GLY A 37 0.23 -10.30 -4.87
CA GLY A 37 -1.20 -10.12 -5.08
C GLY A 37 -1.84 -8.97 -4.29
N LEU A 38 -1.05 -8.19 -3.54
CA LEU A 38 -1.52 -7.00 -2.82
C LEU A 38 -1.25 -5.73 -3.62
N ILE A 39 -2.17 -4.78 -3.57
CA ILE A 39 -1.93 -3.42 -4.06
C ILE A 39 -1.17 -2.68 -2.95
N SER A 40 0.07 -2.34 -3.24
CA SER A 40 0.96 -1.65 -2.32
C SER A 40 1.57 -0.42 -2.98
N LEU A 41 1.78 0.63 -2.18
CA LEU A 41 2.47 1.85 -2.58
C LEU A 41 3.79 1.92 -1.82
N LYS A 42 4.92 2.00 -2.52
CA LYS A 42 6.23 2.18 -1.87
C LYS A 42 6.51 3.67 -1.69
N VAL A 43 6.80 4.07 -0.45
CA VAL A 43 7.14 5.46 -0.11
C VAL A 43 8.64 5.53 0.09
N ASN A 44 9.30 6.28 -0.78
CA ASN A 44 10.73 6.56 -0.69
C ASN A 44 10.93 7.77 0.22
N THR A 45 11.48 7.50 1.41
CA THR A 45 11.90 8.55 2.33
C THR A 45 13.41 8.70 2.29
N SER A 46 13.93 9.81 2.81
CA SER A 46 15.37 10.00 3.04
C SER A 46 15.95 9.04 4.09
N GLY A 47 15.10 8.35 4.85
CA GLY A 47 15.47 7.30 5.79
C GLY A 47 15.25 5.91 5.19
N TYR A 48 14.34 5.14 5.80
CA TYR A 48 14.00 3.80 5.35
C TYR A 48 12.74 3.83 4.48
N PRO A 49 12.78 3.23 3.27
CA PRO A 49 11.58 3.08 2.47
C PRO A 49 10.61 2.13 3.16
N PHE A 50 9.32 2.38 2.99
CA PHE A 50 8.26 1.52 3.52
C PHE A 50 7.17 1.33 2.50
N ARG A 51 6.29 0.36 2.74
CA ARG A 51 5.10 0.17 1.91
C ARG A 51 3.84 0.53 2.68
N LEU A 52 2.89 1.07 1.93
CA LEU A 52 1.53 1.32 2.39
C LEU A 52 0.56 0.36 1.70
N LEU A 53 -0.38 -0.14 2.48
CA LEU A 53 -1.54 -0.91 2.02
C LEU A 53 -2.80 -0.22 2.57
N ALA A 54 -3.90 -0.20 1.81
CA ALA A 54 -5.14 0.42 2.25
C ALA A 54 -6.26 -0.61 2.45
N ASN A 55 -6.85 -0.65 3.64
CA ASN A 55 -8.16 -1.27 3.81
C ASN A 55 -9.21 -0.19 3.59
N HIS A 56 -9.83 -0.24 2.41
CA HIS A 56 -10.85 0.71 2.00
C HIS A 56 -12.18 0.59 2.77
N GLN A 57 -12.51 -0.59 3.28
CA GLN A 57 -13.74 -0.79 4.07
C GLN A 57 -13.67 -0.09 5.43
N ASN A 58 -12.48 -0.01 6.03
CA ASN A 58 -12.28 0.57 7.36
C ASN A 58 -11.57 1.93 7.34
N HIS A 59 -11.27 2.49 6.16
CA HIS A 59 -10.48 3.70 5.99
C HIS A 59 -9.11 3.65 6.70
N LEU A 60 -8.46 2.48 6.64
CA LEU A 60 -7.19 2.22 7.32
C LEU A 60 -6.03 2.14 6.34
N LEU A 61 -4.88 2.62 6.80
CA LEU A 61 -3.58 2.40 6.20
C LEU A 61 -2.77 1.45 7.06
N LEU A 62 -2.16 0.46 6.42
CA LEU A 62 -1.11 -0.35 6.99
C LEU A 62 0.22 0.15 6.48
N TYR A 63 1.05 0.58 7.42
CA TYR A 63 2.48 0.84 7.22
C TYR A 63 3.23 -0.47 7.38
N VAL A 64 4.08 -0.82 6.42
CA VAL A 64 4.90 -2.04 6.47
C VAL A 64 6.35 -1.65 6.18
N SER A 65 7.21 -1.75 7.19
CA SER A 65 8.66 -1.60 7.06
C SER A 65 9.33 -2.96 7.22
N LEU A 66 10.17 -3.30 6.25
CA LEU A 66 11.01 -4.49 6.28
C LEU A 66 12.46 -4.04 6.47
N GLU A 67 13.00 -4.32 7.65
CA GLU A 67 14.39 -4.11 8.00
C GLU A 67 15.14 -5.45 7.97
N THR A 68 16.47 -5.40 8.07
CA THR A 68 17.32 -6.59 7.96
C THR A 68 16.98 -7.69 8.97
N ASP A 69 16.49 -7.33 10.15
CA ASP A 69 16.25 -8.24 11.28
C ASP A 69 14.81 -8.20 11.79
N GLN A 70 13.94 -7.36 11.21
CA GLN A 70 12.56 -7.24 11.66
C GLN A 70 11.59 -6.77 10.58
N LEU A 71 10.34 -7.20 10.75
CA LEU A 71 9.17 -6.64 10.07
C LEU A 71 8.35 -5.83 11.07
N THR A 72 8.14 -4.56 10.76
CA THR A 72 7.24 -3.69 11.52
C THR A 72 6.00 -3.38 10.69
N ILE A 73 4.83 -3.65 11.26
CA ILE A 73 3.53 -3.30 10.69
C ILE A 73 2.84 -2.33 11.65
N GLY A 74 2.52 -1.13 11.18
CA GLY A 74 1.74 -0.13 11.90
C GLY A 74 0.37 0.04 11.28
N VAL A 75 -0.66 0.27 12.10
CA VAL A 75 -2.02 0.56 11.62
C VAL A 75 -2.35 2.02 11.93
N TYR A 76 -2.77 2.75 10.90
CA TYR A 76 -3.14 4.17 11.00
C TYR A 76 -4.50 4.40 10.35
N TYR A 77 -5.29 5.31 10.90
CA TYR A 77 -6.43 5.87 10.20
C TYR A 77 -5.94 6.95 9.24
N SER A 78 -6.52 7.03 8.04
CA SER A 78 -6.02 7.94 6.99
C SER A 78 -6.23 9.42 7.33
N ASP A 79 -7.20 9.74 8.18
CA ASP A 79 -7.56 11.08 8.64
C ASP A 79 -6.89 11.48 9.98
N GLU A 80 -6.22 10.54 10.64
CA GLU A 80 -5.48 10.78 11.86
C GLU A 80 -4.01 11.16 11.59
N PRO A 81 -3.43 12.06 12.40
CA PRO A 81 -2.02 12.42 12.28
C PRO A 81 -1.12 11.22 12.58
N VAL A 82 -0.20 10.91 11.67
CA VAL A 82 0.72 9.78 11.83
C VAL A 82 1.96 10.24 12.59
N MET A 83 2.24 9.58 13.71
CA MET A 83 3.40 9.88 14.58
C MET A 83 4.76 9.75 13.85
N LEU A 84 4.83 8.92 12.81
CA LEU A 84 6.05 8.72 12.01
C LEU A 84 6.37 9.90 11.08
N ALA A 85 5.37 10.68 10.67
CA ALA A 85 5.52 11.75 9.69
C ALA A 85 5.31 13.15 10.31
N LYS A 86 5.79 13.37 11.55
CA LYS A 86 5.65 14.66 12.26
C LYS A 86 4.20 15.18 12.34
N GLY A 87 3.21 14.29 12.44
CA GLY A 87 1.80 14.66 12.50
C GLY A 87 1.14 14.96 11.15
N THR A 88 1.82 14.67 10.04
CA THR A 88 1.21 14.74 8.70
C THR A 88 0.17 13.62 8.54
N ARG A 89 -0.94 13.97 7.89
CA ARG A 89 -2.00 13.01 7.50
C ARG A 89 -1.62 12.34 6.19
N MET A 90 -1.85 11.03 6.10
CA MET A 90 -1.54 10.22 4.91
C MET A 90 -2.73 10.17 3.92
N THR A 91 -3.48 11.26 3.81
CA THR A 91 -4.70 11.31 2.98
C THR A 91 -4.37 11.19 1.49
N ARG A 92 -3.24 11.76 1.04
CA ARG A 92 -2.74 11.63 -0.33
C ARG A 92 -2.41 10.18 -0.66
N GLU A 93 -1.64 9.53 0.20
CA GLU A 93 -1.17 8.15 0.01
C GLU A 93 -2.34 7.16 0.05
N TYR A 94 -3.30 7.40 0.95
CA TYR A 94 -4.56 6.64 0.97
C TYR A 94 -5.35 6.82 -0.33
N ARG A 95 -5.47 8.05 -0.84
CA ARG A 95 -6.13 8.34 -2.12
C ARG A 95 -5.43 7.66 -3.29
N ILE A 96 -4.10 7.66 -3.33
CA ILE A 96 -3.33 6.93 -4.35
C ILE A 96 -3.70 5.44 -4.33
N LEU A 97 -3.76 4.83 -3.15
CA LEU A 97 -4.14 3.41 -3.01
C LEU A 97 -5.57 3.13 -3.48
N GLU A 98 -6.52 4.05 -3.24
CA GLU A 98 -7.89 3.94 -3.78
C GLU A 98 -7.88 3.94 -5.32
N ILE A 99 -7.10 4.84 -5.92
CA ILE A 99 -7.01 4.95 -7.38
C ILE A 99 -6.37 3.69 -7.98
N LEU A 100 -5.30 3.19 -7.36
CA LEU A 100 -4.64 1.94 -7.77
C LEU A 100 -5.60 0.75 -7.68
N GLN A 101 -6.41 0.66 -6.61
CA GLN A 101 -7.43 -0.37 -6.44
C GLN A 101 -8.51 -0.30 -7.50
N ARG A 102 -9.01 0.89 -7.81
CA ARG A 102 -10.01 1.07 -8.88
C ARG A 102 -9.43 0.74 -10.25
N LYS A 103 -8.20 1.18 -10.53
CA LYS A 103 -7.51 0.89 -11.80
C LYS A 103 -7.38 -0.62 -12.01
N LYS A 104 -6.93 -1.37 -10.99
CA LYS A 104 -6.81 -2.83 -11.07
C LYS A 104 -8.15 -3.51 -11.39
N VAL A 105 -9.24 -3.11 -10.72
CA VAL A 105 -10.57 -3.66 -10.99
C VAL A 105 -10.99 -3.43 -12.44
N LEU A 106 -10.76 -2.23 -12.97
CA LEU A 106 -11.09 -1.90 -14.36
C LEU A 106 -10.25 -2.68 -15.37
N GLU A 107 -8.97 -2.92 -15.06
CA GLU A 107 -8.06 -3.74 -15.89
C GLU A 107 -8.54 -5.20 -15.92
N ASP A 108 -8.84 -5.78 -14.76
CA ASP A 108 -9.36 -7.15 -14.63
C ASP A 108 -10.70 -7.31 -15.37
N GLU A 109 -11.61 -6.32 -15.31
CA GLU A 109 -12.86 -6.29 -16.08
C GLU A 109 -12.65 -6.15 -17.60
N SER A 110 -11.61 -5.40 -18.01
CA SER A 110 -11.30 -5.19 -19.44
C SER A 110 -10.78 -6.45 -20.11
N GLU A 111 -10.03 -7.28 -19.39
CA GLU A 111 -9.57 -8.59 -19.86
C GLU A 111 -10.75 -9.54 -20.15
N ILE A 112 -11.91 -9.29 -19.55
CA ILE A 112 -13.13 -10.07 -19.72
C ILE A 112 -13.96 -9.60 -20.96
N GLY A 113 -13.56 -8.52 -21.64
CA GLY A 113 -14.01 -8.22 -23.02
C GLY A 113 -14.74 -6.89 -23.25
N GLU A 114 -14.73 -5.94 -22.31
CA GLU A 114 -15.39 -4.64 -22.48
C GLU A 114 -14.41 -3.47 -22.65
N ASN A 115 -14.46 -2.80 -23.81
CA ASN A 115 -13.52 -1.75 -24.22
C ASN A 115 -13.82 -0.35 -23.60
N TRP A 116 -14.80 -0.25 -22.70
CA TRP A 116 -15.31 1.02 -22.13
C TRP A 116 -14.39 1.60 -21.04
N ASN A 117 -13.61 0.75 -20.38
CA ASN A 117 -12.80 1.13 -19.21
C ASN A 117 -11.55 1.96 -19.56
N LYS A 118 -11.18 2.06 -20.84
CA LYS A 118 -9.95 2.75 -21.28
C LYS A 118 -9.92 4.24 -20.99
N ILE A 119 -11.06 4.93 -21.05
CA ILE A 119 -11.13 6.36 -20.74
C ILE A 119 -10.94 6.59 -19.24
N GLU A 120 -11.61 5.78 -18.40
CA GLU A 120 -11.51 5.87 -16.95
C GLU A 120 -10.08 5.53 -16.48
N ILE A 121 -9.49 4.44 -16.98
CA ILE A 121 -8.10 4.05 -16.65
C ILE A 121 -7.13 5.21 -16.95
N ARG A 122 -7.26 5.85 -18.11
CA ARG A 122 -6.40 7.00 -18.46
C ARG A 122 -6.58 8.17 -17.49
N GLN A 123 -7.81 8.48 -17.06
CA GLN A 123 -8.07 9.54 -16.10
C GLN A 123 -7.44 9.22 -14.73
N LEU A 124 -7.51 7.96 -14.29
CA LEU A 124 -6.87 7.49 -13.07
C LEU A 124 -5.33 7.59 -13.18
N GLU A 125 -4.74 7.25 -14.33
CA GLU A 125 -3.31 7.42 -14.57
C GLU A 125 -2.87 8.89 -14.50
N GLU A 126 -3.65 9.81 -15.06
CA GLU A 126 -3.39 11.25 -14.97
C GLU A 126 -3.50 11.76 -13.52
N GLU A 127 -4.43 11.24 -12.72
CA GLU A 127 -4.55 11.57 -11.29
C GLU A 127 -3.36 11.02 -10.49
N LEU A 128 -2.92 9.79 -10.77
CA LEU A 128 -1.72 9.20 -10.14
C LEU A 128 -0.47 10.02 -10.44
N ALA A 129 -0.27 10.41 -11.70
CA ALA A 129 0.88 11.24 -12.10
C ALA A 129 0.86 12.63 -11.42
N ARG A 130 -0.32 13.26 -11.30
CA ARG A 130 -0.47 14.52 -10.55
C ARG A 130 -0.15 14.38 -9.07
N ASN A 131 -0.38 13.20 -8.52
CA ASN A 131 -0.01 12.86 -7.15
C ASN A 131 1.46 12.40 -7.03
N GLY A 132 2.28 12.51 -8.08
CA GLY A 132 3.71 12.19 -8.04
C GLY A 132 4.02 10.70 -8.06
N VAL A 133 3.07 9.85 -8.47
CA VAL A 133 3.29 8.41 -8.56
C VAL A 133 4.14 8.08 -9.79
N TYR A 134 5.18 7.28 -9.59
CA TYR A 134 5.98 6.66 -10.65
C TYR A 134 6.07 5.15 -10.44
N TYR A 135 6.57 4.41 -11.43
CA TYR A 135 6.62 2.95 -11.38
C TYR A 135 8.04 2.43 -11.58
N VAL A 136 8.41 1.42 -10.78
CA VAL A 136 9.63 0.63 -10.96
C VAL A 136 9.20 -0.84 -10.96
N ASP A 137 9.47 -1.55 -12.05
CA ASP A 137 9.07 -2.96 -12.24
C ASP A 137 7.59 -3.23 -11.91
N GLY A 138 6.71 -2.32 -12.33
CA GLY A 138 5.26 -2.40 -12.08
C GLY A 138 4.82 -2.06 -10.65
N THR A 139 5.75 -1.85 -9.71
CA THR A 139 5.44 -1.38 -8.36
C THR A 139 5.30 0.16 -8.36
N PRO A 140 4.22 0.73 -7.82
CA PRO A 140 4.06 2.18 -7.72
C PRO A 140 4.85 2.75 -6.53
N TYR A 141 5.48 3.90 -6.76
CA TYR A 141 6.30 4.64 -5.82
C TYR A 141 5.83 6.09 -5.70
N VAL A 142 6.07 6.68 -4.53
CA VAL A 142 6.07 8.13 -4.30
C VAL A 142 7.26 8.52 -3.45
N ASP A 143 7.76 9.73 -3.64
CA ASP A 143 8.74 10.31 -2.73
C ASP A 143 8.00 11.02 -1.58
N ASP A 144 8.58 10.91 -0.38
CA ASP A 144 8.14 11.65 0.81
C ASP A 144 8.43 13.15 0.60
N LEU A 145 7.43 14.00 0.85
CA LEU A 145 7.51 15.45 0.65
C LEU A 145 8.15 16.18 1.84
#